data_AF-A0A4Q3T3K7-F1
#
_entry.id   AF-A0A4Q3T3K7-F1
#
_cell.length_a   1.000
_cell.length_b   1.000
_cell.length_c   1.000
_cell.angle_alpha   90.00
_cell.angle_beta   90.00
_cell.angle_gamma   90.00
#
_symmetry.space_group_name_H-M   'P 1'
#
loop_
_entity.id
_entity.type
_entity.pdbx_description
1 polymer ?
#
loop_
_entity_poly.entity_id
_entity_poly.type
_entity_poly.pdbx_seq_one_letter_code
_entity_poly.pdbx_strand_id
1 'polypeptide(L)'
;MKKFFSAGLFAIVLMTAANQATAQTKYGYISTQELISVMPDAAKADTTINQLREALVQNLRDKEQNLQTSIDKFYKDSTGMSNAVKEVKRTELQKLVQDLQG
;
A
#
# COMPACT_ATOMS: atom_id res chain seq x y z
N MET A 1 73.70 -18.56 11.18
CA MET A 1 72.41 -19.25 11.39
C MET A 1 71.32 -18.38 12.05
N LYS A 2 71.62 -17.44 12.96
CA LYS A 2 70.60 -16.60 13.61
C LYS A 2 69.86 -15.62 12.65
N LYS A 3 70.56 -15.09 11.64
CA LYS A 3 70.01 -14.14 10.65
C LYS A 3 69.08 -14.81 9.63
N PHE A 4 69.36 -16.05 9.24
CA PHE A 4 68.49 -16.84 8.36
C PHE A 4 67.20 -17.26 9.06
N PHE A 5 67.28 -17.61 10.35
CA PHE A 5 66.11 -17.91 11.16
C PHE A 5 65.23 -16.66 11.37
N SER A 6 65.85 -15.50 11.62
CA SER A 6 65.14 -14.22 11.74
C SER A 6 64.49 -13.78 10.42
N ALA A 7 65.14 -14.02 9.28
CA ALA A 7 64.58 -13.71 7.96
C ALA A 7 63.40 -14.63 7.61
N GLY A 8 63.49 -15.92 7.94
CA GLY A 8 62.38 -16.87 7.78
C GLY A 8 61.17 -16.50 8.63
N LEU A 9 61.40 -16.11 9.90
CA LEU A 9 60.33 -15.67 10.79
C LEU A 9 59.65 -14.38 10.29
N PHE A 10 60.43 -13.43 9.77
CA PHE A 10 59.90 -12.18 9.21
C PHE A 10 59.07 -12.42 7.94
N ALA A 11 59.49 -13.35 7.08
CA ALA A 11 58.73 -13.74 5.90
C ALA A 11 57.39 -14.41 6.26
N ILE A 12 57.37 -15.27 7.29
CA ILE A 12 56.13 -15.92 7.76
C ILE A 12 55.16 -14.88 8.32
N VAL A 13 55.64 -13.88 9.07
CA VAL A 13 54.81 -12.80 9.61
C VAL A 13 54.23 -11.91 8.50
N LEU A 14 55.00 -11.63 7.45
CA LEU A 14 54.50 -10.89 6.29
C LEU A 14 53.44 -11.66 5.49
N MET A 15 53.62 -12.98 5.35
CA MET A 15 52.66 -13.85 4.66
C MET A 15 51.34 -14.00 5.43
N THR A 16 51.37 -14.04 6.76
CA THR A 16 50.14 -14.07 7.57
C THR A 16 49.45 -12.71 7.64
N ALA A 17 50.21 -11.60 7.60
CA ALA A 17 49.64 -10.26 7.52
C ALA A 17 48.97 -9.97 6.16
N ALA A 18 49.51 -10.48 5.05
CA ALA A 18 48.92 -10.32 3.72
C ALA A 18 47.55 -10.99 3.57
N ASN A 19 47.32 -12.13 4.26
CA ASN A 19 46.03 -12.83 4.25
C ASN A 19 44.92 -12.11 5.03
N GLN A 20 45.26 -11.15 5.91
CA GLN A 20 44.28 -10.36 6.67
C GLN A 20 43.77 -9.14 5.87
N ALA A 21 44.44 -8.76 4.78
CA ALA A 21 44.10 -7.59 3.96
C ALA A 21 42.90 -7.83 3.01
N THR A 22 42.44 -9.07 2.84
CA THR A 22 41.27 -9.40 2.00
C THR A 22 39.92 -9.18 2.71
N ALA A 23 39.92 -8.66 3.95
CA ALA A 23 38.70 -8.41 4.74
C ALA A 23 38.09 -6.99 4.56
N GLN A 24 38.68 -6.12 3.73
CA GLN A 24 38.22 -4.72 3.58
C GLN A 24 37.09 -4.52 2.56
N THR A 25 36.59 -5.56 1.92
CA THR A 25 35.43 -5.44 1.02
C THR A 25 34.15 -5.90 1.73
N LYS A 26 33.89 -5.35 2.93
CA LYS A 26 32.57 -5.45 3.57
C LYS A 26 31.59 -4.51 2.87
N TYR A 27 31.34 -4.70 1.58
CA TYR A 27 30.13 -4.19 0.97
C TYR A 27 29.01 -5.13 1.41
N GLY A 28 28.27 -4.72 2.45
CA GLY A 28 26.97 -5.30 2.71
C GLY A 28 26.08 -4.93 1.53
N TYR A 29 25.91 -5.86 0.59
CA TYR A 29 24.85 -5.77 -0.41
C TYR A 29 23.51 -5.96 0.30
N ILE A 30 23.07 -4.95 1.04
CA ILE A 30 21.70 -4.90 1.55
C ILE A 30 20.86 -4.55 0.33
N SER A 31 20.05 -5.50 -0.10
CA SER A 31 19.04 -5.26 -1.12
C SER A 31 18.12 -4.15 -0.60
N THR A 32 18.13 -3.00 -1.27
CA THR A 32 17.24 -1.88 -0.94
C THR A 32 15.76 -2.29 -0.93
N GLN A 33 15.43 -3.36 -1.65
CA GLN A 33 14.10 -3.99 -1.66
C GLN A 33 13.71 -4.58 -0.30
N GLU A 34 14.66 -5.18 0.42
CA GLU A 34 14.42 -5.80 1.73
C GLU A 34 14.26 -4.70 2.80
N LEU A 35 15.03 -3.62 2.70
CA LEU A 35 14.91 -2.43 3.55
C LEU A 35 13.55 -1.72 3.40
N ILE A 36 13.01 -1.64 2.18
CA ILE A 36 11.67 -1.09 1.92
C ILE A 36 10.59 -1.97 2.57
N SER A 37 10.77 -3.30 2.60
CA SER A 37 9.81 -4.23 3.19
C SER A 37 9.74 -4.19 4.72
N VAL A 38 10.82 -3.80 5.40
CA VAL A 38 10.83 -3.55 6.86
C VAL A 38 10.61 -2.08 7.21
N MET A 39 10.45 -1.19 6.23
CA MET A 39 10.18 0.21 6.49
C MET A 39 8.72 0.36 6.95
N PRO A 40 8.45 0.79 8.20
CA PRO A 40 7.09 0.90 8.72
C PRO A 40 6.25 1.90 7.91
N ASP A 41 6.89 2.83 7.21
CA ASP A 41 6.22 3.82 6.37
C ASP A 41 5.65 3.22 5.08
N ALA A 42 6.27 2.16 4.52
CA ALA A 42 5.71 1.42 3.40
C ALA A 42 4.46 0.63 3.84
N ALA A 43 4.54 -0.05 4.99
CA ALA A 43 3.38 -0.75 5.58
C ALA A 43 2.23 0.20 5.95
N LYS A 44 2.54 1.42 6.42
CA LYS A 44 1.54 2.49 6.66
C LYS A 44 0.90 3.00 5.37
N ALA A 45 1.68 3.15 4.30
CA ALA A 45 1.15 3.55 3.00
C ALA A 45 0.21 2.48 2.46
N ASP A 46 0.59 1.20 2.54
CA ASP A 46 -0.26 0.08 2.11
C ASP A 46 -1.56 -0.02 2.93
N THR A 47 -1.49 0.15 4.25
CA THR A 47 -2.69 0.18 5.10
C THR A 47 -3.58 1.37 4.77
N THR A 48 -3.01 2.56 4.54
CA THR A 48 -3.78 3.75 4.14
C THR A 48 -4.46 3.54 2.78
N ILE A 49 -3.75 2.96 1.81
CA ILE A 49 -4.31 2.65 0.49
C ILE A 49 -5.43 1.60 0.60
N ASN A 50 -5.25 0.57 1.42
CA ASN A 50 -6.28 -0.45 1.63
C ASN A 50 -7.51 0.12 2.33
N GLN A 51 -7.34 0.95 3.36
CA GLN A 51 -8.43 1.67 4.00
C GLN A 51 -9.18 2.59 3.04
N LEU A 52 -8.45 3.29 2.16
CA LEU A 52 -9.08 4.12 1.13
C LEU A 52 -9.87 3.28 0.13
N ARG A 53 -9.33 2.15 -0.32
CA ARG A 53 -10.05 1.21 -1.19
C ARG A 53 -11.32 0.70 -0.52
N GLU A 54 -11.24 0.26 0.73
CA GLU A 54 -12.40 -0.20 1.50
C GLU A 54 -13.45 0.90 1.67
N ALA A 55 -13.02 2.13 1.99
CA ALA A 55 -13.92 3.27 2.10
C ALA A 55 -14.61 3.59 0.77
N LEU A 56 -13.91 3.53 -0.35
CA LEU A 56 -14.50 3.72 -1.68
C LEU A 56 -15.49 2.61 -2.03
N VAL A 57 -15.14 1.35 -1.78
CA VAL A 57 -16.05 0.21 -2.00
C VAL A 57 -17.30 0.33 -1.12
N GLN A 58 -17.14 0.69 0.15
CA GLN A 58 -18.26 0.90 1.05
C GLN A 58 -19.15 2.05 0.57
N ASN A 59 -18.55 3.18 0.15
CA ASN A 59 -19.29 4.32 -0.36
C ASN A 59 -20.11 3.98 -1.61
N LEU A 60 -19.53 3.19 -2.53
CA LEU A 60 -20.24 2.70 -3.72
C LEU A 60 -21.42 1.79 -3.33
N ARG A 61 -21.20 0.83 -2.42
CA ARG A 61 -22.27 -0.07 -1.95
C ARG A 61 -23.39 0.70 -1.25
N ASP A 62 -23.04 1.69 -0.43
CA ASP A 62 -24.02 2.53 0.26
C ASP A 62 -24.83 3.38 -0.74
N LYS A 63 -24.17 3.93 -1.76
CA LYS A 63 -24.83 4.67 -2.87
C LYS A 63 -25.79 3.76 -3.65
N GLU A 64 -25.36 2.56 -4.02
CA GLU A 64 -26.19 1.57 -4.71
C GLU A 64 -27.41 1.17 -3.85
N GLN A 65 -27.20 0.87 -2.57
CA GLN A 65 -28.26 0.49 -1.66
C GLN A 65 -29.26 1.63 -1.44
N ASN A 66 -28.78 2.86 -1.30
CA ASN A 66 -29.63 4.04 -1.14
C ASN A 66 -30.47 4.30 -2.40
N LEU A 67 -29.88 4.12 -3.58
CA LEU A 67 -30.59 4.22 -4.85
C LEU A 67 -31.68 3.15 -4.95
N GLN A 68 -31.36 1.88 -4.69
CA GLN A 68 -32.32 0.79 -4.71
C GLN A 68 -33.48 1.03 -3.73
N THR A 69 -33.15 1.43 -2.50
CA THR A 69 -34.14 1.75 -1.46
C THR A 69 -35.04 2.91 -1.87
N SER A 70 -34.47 3.95 -2.49
CA SER A 70 -35.20 5.12 -2.97
C SER A 70 -36.15 4.77 -4.12
N ILE A 71 -35.74 3.88 -5.02
CA ILE A 71 -36.58 3.34 -6.09
C ILE A 71 -37.73 2.51 -5.50
N ASP A 72 -37.44 1.59 -4.58
CA ASP A 72 -38.47 0.74 -3.96
C ASP A 72 -39.48 1.57 -3.17
N LYS A 73 -39.00 2.59 -2.45
CA LYS A 73 -39.84 3.55 -1.74
C LYS A 73 -40.71 4.35 -2.70
N PHE A 74 -40.15 4.81 -3.83
CA PHE A 74 -40.93 5.49 -4.85
C PHE A 74 -42.03 4.60 -5.43
N TYR A 75 -41.77 3.33 -5.71
CA TYR A 75 -42.79 2.39 -6.18
C TYR A 75 -43.89 2.14 -5.14
N LYS A 76 -43.53 1.97 -3.87
CA LYS A 76 -44.48 1.75 -2.76
C LYS A 76 -45.34 2.98 -2.48
N ASP A 77 -44.74 4.16 -2.48
CA ASP A 77 -45.43 5.41 -2.13
C ASP A 77 -46.16 6.04 -3.34
N SER A 78 -45.90 5.56 -4.57
CA SER A 78 -46.53 6.07 -5.81
C SER A 78 -48.06 6.01 -5.78
N THR A 79 -48.66 5.10 -5.02
CA THR A 79 -50.12 4.98 -4.91
C THR A 79 -50.74 6.07 -4.02
N GLY A 80 -49.97 6.65 -3.08
CA GLY A 80 -50.42 7.71 -2.17
C GLY A 80 -49.85 9.10 -2.45
N MET A 81 -48.85 9.22 -3.34
CA MET A 81 -48.18 10.49 -3.63
C MET A 81 -48.93 11.34 -4.67
N SER A 82 -49.04 12.65 -4.39
CA SER A 82 -49.44 13.67 -5.37
C SER A 82 -48.48 13.73 -6.56
N ASN A 83 -48.98 14.09 -7.75
CA ASN A 83 -48.17 14.22 -8.97
C ASN A 83 -46.94 15.12 -8.78
N ALA A 84 -47.04 16.18 -7.95
CA ALA A 84 -45.92 17.06 -7.64
C ALA A 84 -44.80 16.34 -6.86
N VAL A 85 -45.17 15.47 -5.91
CA VAL A 85 -44.20 14.70 -5.10
C VAL A 85 -43.51 13.63 -5.95
N LYS A 86 -44.24 13.03 -6.91
CA LYS A 86 -43.65 12.07 -7.84
C LYS A 86 -42.58 12.70 -8.72
N GLU A 87 -42.81 13.92 -9.19
CA GLU A 87 -41.86 14.63 -10.05
C GLU A 87 -40.59 15.03 -9.30
N VAL A 88 -40.73 15.51 -8.05
CA VAL A 88 -39.58 15.78 -7.18
C VAL A 88 -38.79 14.50 -6.91
N LYS A 89 -39.46 13.38 -6.61
CA LYS A 89 -38.78 12.09 -6.36
C LYS A 89 -38.10 11.53 -7.60
N ARG A 90 -38.67 11.67 -8.79
CA ARG A 90 -37.98 11.32 -10.05
C ARG A 90 -36.74 12.19 -10.27
N THR A 91 -36.83 13.48 -9.97
CA THR A 91 -35.70 14.41 -10.10
C THR A 91 -34.59 14.06 -9.10
N GLU A 92 -34.94 13.71 -7.86
CA GLU A 92 -33.96 13.23 -6.87
C GLU A 92 -33.31 11.90 -7.29
N LEU A 93 -34.08 10.96 -7.83
CA LEU A 93 -33.55 9.70 -8.35
C LEU A 93 -32.62 9.92 -9.55
N GLN A 94 -32.97 10.83 -10.47
CA GLN A 94 -32.09 11.20 -11.57
C GLN A 94 -30.79 11.84 -11.09
N LYS A 95 -30.85 12.71 -10.08
CA LYS A 95 -29.64 13.27 -9.44
C LYS A 95 -28.80 12.19 -8.77
N LEU A 96 -29.41 11.26 -8.03
CA LEU A 96 -28.71 10.12 -7.41
C LEU A 96 -28.00 9.23 -8.43
N VAL A 97 -28.63 8.99 -9.59
CA VAL A 97 -28.02 8.26 -10.71
C VAL A 97 -26.85 9.06 -11.30
N GLN A 98 -27.01 10.37 -11.46
CA GLN A 98 -25.97 11.25 -12.00
C GLN A 98 -24.75 11.32 -11.06
N ASP A 99 -24.97 11.39 -9.74
CA ASP A 99 -23.95 11.35 -8.69
C ASP A 99 -23.28 9.97 -8.50
N LEU A 100 -23.80 8.94 -9.18
CA LEU A 100 -23.22 7.59 -9.23
C LEU A 100 -22.42 7.37 -10.53
N GLN A 101 -22.73 8.12 -11.60
CA GLN A 101 -22.08 8.02 -12.90
C GLN A 101 -20.90 8.99 -13.07
N GLY A 102 -20.84 10.06 -12.28
CA GLY A 102 -19.75 11.06 -12.26
C GLY A 102 -18.80 10.87 -11.09
#